data_AF-A0A4Z0GMD0-F1
#
_entry.id   AF-A0A4Z0GMD0-F1
#
_cell.length_a   1.000
_cell.length_b   1.000
_cell.length_c   1.000
_cell.angle_alpha   90.00
_cell.angle_beta   90.00
_cell.angle_gamma   90.00
#
_symmetry.space_group_name_H-M   'P 1'
#
loop_
_entity.id
_entity.type
_entity.pdbx_description
1 polymer ?
#
loop_
_entity_poly.entity_id
_entity_poly.type
_entity_poly.pdbx_seq_one_letter_code
_entity_poly.pdbx_strand_id
1 'polypeptide(L)'
;MIWKTHGNKETKKECDYKNIQGPYVDLNDESLERIDRLVDRYESDVVRQLNSEYKKETKRSDRLADHIAHFGGSWRFIIIFSVFLITWIVWNTISLTHGVQFDRPPYILLNLCLSFIAAFQAPIIMMSQNRAAARDKHESVIDFAINYKDGQEIDDIQARLQNLETKITKIMQLLEEKQGMD
;
A
#
# COMPACT_ATOMS: atom_id res chain seq x y z
N MET A 1 -12.47 -14.76 9.39
CA MET A 1 -12.76 -14.25 8.04
C MET A 1 -11.87 -13.04 7.81
N ILE A 2 -10.60 -13.29 7.47
CA ILE A 2 -9.99 -13.15 6.13
C ILE A 2 -9.98 -11.70 5.67
N TRP A 3 -8.92 -10.99 6.07
CA TRP A 3 -8.17 -10.09 5.19
C TRP A 3 -6.70 -10.45 5.36
N LYS A 4 -6.31 -11.50 4.63
CA LYS A 4 -4.92 -11.66 4.22
C LYS A 4 -4.61 -10.42 3.39
N THR A 5 -3.71 -9.57 3.88
CA THR A 5 -2.96 -8.69 2.99
C THR A 5 -2.18 -9.60 2.06
N HIS A 6 -2.78 -9.89 0.91
CA HIS A 6 -2.10 -10.37 -0.27
C HIS A 6 -1.17 -9.24 -0.72
N GLY A 7 -0.07 -9.03 0.02
CA GLY A 7 1.18 -8.67 -0.62
C GLY A 7 1.47 -9.85 -1.54
N ASN A 8 1.03 -9.70 -2.79
CA ASN A 8 1.09 -10.72 -3.79
C ASN A 8 2.56 -11.08 -4.03
N LYS A 9 3.03 -12.08 -3.29
CA LYS A 9 4.34 -12.73 -3.48
C LYS A 9 4.33 -13.62 -4.74
N GLU A 10 3.25 -13.64 -5.51
CA GLU A 10 3.12 -14.32 -6.79
C GLU A 10 3.00 -13.24 -7.88
N THR A 11 4.09 -12.68 -8.36
CA THR A 11 4.98 -13.39 -9.27
C THR A 11 6.24 -12.54 -9.39
N LYS A 12 7.20 -12.71 -8.46
CA LYS A 12 8.59 -12.64 -8.95
C LYS A 12 8.66 -13.80 -9.93
N LYS A 13 8.38 -13.53 -11.22
CA LYS A 13 8.85 -14.40 -12.28
C LYS A 13 10.33 -14.50 -11.99
N GLU A 14 10.73 -15.63 -11.45
CA GLU A 14 12.11 -16.02 -11.31
C GLU A 14 12.61 -16.05 -12.75
N CYS A 15 13.05 -14.89 -13.25
CA CYS A 15 13.78 -14.82 -14.50
C CYS A 15 15.01 -15.66 -14.21
N ASP A 16 15.05 -16.86 -14.77
CA ASP A 16 16.16 -17.81 -14.63
C ASP A 16 17.38 -17.24 -15.36
N TYR A 17 17.99 -16.22 -14.76
CA TYR A 17 19.19 -15.56 -15.23
C TYR A 17 20.41 -16.46 -15.11
N LYS A 18 20.33 -17.55 -14.32
CA LYS A 18 21.44 -18.50 -14.11
C LYS A 18 21.84 -19.23 -15.39
N ASN A 19 20.96 -19.26 -16.40
CA ASN A 19 21.18 -20.03 -17.62
C ASN A 19 21.38 -19.16 -18.88
N ILE A 20 21.51 -17.84 -18.75
CA ILE A 20 21.78 -16.95 -19.88
C ILE A 20 23.30 -16.93 -20.14
N GLN A 21 23.76 -17.88 -20.96
CA GLN A 21 25.14 -17.93 -21.44
C GLN A 21 25.39 -16.88 -22.52
N GLY A 22 25.70 -15.65 -22.08
CA GLY A 22 26.23 -14.60 -22.92
C GLY A 22 27.69 -14.87 -23.29
N PRO A 23 28.16 -14.49 -24.50
CA PRO A 23 29.49 -14.84 -25.00
C PRO A 23 30.70 -14.30 -24.19
N TYR A 24 30.48 -13.48 -23.15
CA TYR A 24 31.54 -13.05 -22.24
C TYR A 24 31.03 -12.49 -20.90
N VAL A 25 30.24 -13.24 -20.11
CA VAL A 25 30.07 -12.92 -18.68
C VAL A 25 29.89 -14.22 -17.89
N ASP A 26 30.91 -14.62 -17.14
CA ASP A 26 30.81 -15.68 -16.14
C ASP A 26 30.24 -15.08 -14.85
N LEU A 27 28.91 -15.12 -14.71
CA LEU A 27 28.20 -14.63 -13.53
C LEU A 27 28.42 -15.62 -12.38
N ASN A 28 29.49 -15.43 -11.61
CA ASN A 28 29.73 -16.19 -10.40
C ASN A 28 28.65 -15.86 -9.34
N ASP A 29 28.21 -16.85 -8.54
CA ASP A 29 27.09 -16.71 -7.58
C ASP A 29 27.24 -15.50 -6.61
N GLU A 30 28.47 -15.14 -6.26
CA GLU A 30 28.79 -13.99 -5.40
C GLU A 30 28.40 -12.63 -6.01
N SER A 31 28.48 -12.52 -7.33
CA SER A 31 28.17 -11.30 -8.10
C SER A 31 26.67 -11.04 -8.12
N LEU A 32 25.89 -12.11 -8.20
CA LEU A 32 24.43 -12.08 -8.24
C LEU A 32 23.84 -11.63 -6.91
N GLU A 33 24.35 -12.15 -5.78
CA GLU A 33 23.97 -11.65 -4.44
C GLU A 33 24.33 -10.17 -4.24
N ARG A 34 25.40 -9.70 -4.88
CA ARG A 34 25.81 -8.30 -4.78
C ARG A 34 24.86 -7.38 -5.54
N ILE A 35 24.38 -7.80 -6.71
CA ILE A 35 23.39 -7.06 -7.50
C ILE A 35 22.02 -7.04 -6.80
N ASP A 36 21.57 -8.17 -6.26
CA ASP A 36 20.30 -8.27 -5.54
C ASP A 36 20.27 -7.30 -4.34
N ARG A 37 21.36 -7.23 -3.58
CA ARG A 37 21.52 -6.26 -2.47
C ARG A 37 21.56 -4.79 -2.91
N LEU A 38 21.97 -4.51 -4.15
CA LEU A 38 22.00 -3.14 -4.68
C LEU A 38 20.63 -2.70 -5.17
N VAL A 39 19.88 -3.61 -5.80
CA VAL A 39 18.49 -3.38 -6.22
C VAL A 39 17.60 -3.14 -5.00
N ASP A 40 17.68 -4.00 -3.98
CA ASP A 40 16.94 -3.85 -2.72
C ASP A 40 17.24 -2.50 -2.02
N ARG A 41 18.49 -2.04 -2.10
CA ARG A 41 18.89 -0.75 -1.50
C ARG A 41 18.36 0.44 -2.29
N TYR A 42 18.39 0.36 -3.62
CA TYR A 42 17.91 1.44 -4.48
C TYR A 42 16.38 1.60 -4.37
N GLU A 43 15.64 0.49 -4.34
CA GLU A 43 14.19 0.48 -4.11
C GLU A 43 13.84 1.08 -2.73
N SER A 44 14.58 0.67 -1.68
CA SER A 44 14.42 1.22 -0.33
C SER A 44 14.67 2.73 -0.26
N ASP A 45 15.72 3.24 -0.91
CA ASP A 45 16.11 4.64 -0.79
C ASP A 45 15.15 5.58 -1.54
N VAL A 46 14.68 5.17 -2.73
CA VAL A 46 13.63 5.89 -3.48
C VAL A 46 12.35 5.99 -2.63
N VAL A 47 11.91 4.89 -2.03
CA VAL A 47 10.71 4.84 -1.16
C VAL A 47 10.89 5.68 0.12
N ARG A 48 12.11 5.76 0.66
CA ARG A 48 12.40 6.51 1.89
C ARG A 48 12.40 8.02 1.69
N GLN A 49 12.95 8.53 0.58
CA GLN A 49 13.01 9.97 0.33
C GLN A 49 11.60 10.56 0.22
N LEU A 50 10.68 9.88 -0.47
CA LEU A 50 9.28 10.28 -0.61
C LEU A 50 8.53 10.29 0.73
N ASN A 51 8.81 9.31 1.60
CA ASN A 51 8.15 9.20 2.91
C ASN A 51 8.62 10.20 3.97
N SER A 52 9.76 10.88 3.75
CA SER A 52 10.41 11.68 4.80
C SER A 52 9.76 13.06 5.02
N GLU A 53 9.10 13.63 4.00
CA GLU A 53 8.45 14.95 4.10
C GLU A 53 7.08 14.90 4.80
N TYR A 54 6.36 13.78 4.74
CA TYR A 54 4.98 13.67 5.29
C TYR A 54 4.90 13.30 6.78
N LYS A 55 5.99 12.90 7.42
CA LYS A 55 5.97 12.19 8.72
C LYS A 55 6.07 13.09 9.96
N LYS A 56 6.21 14.41 9.81
CA LYS A 56 6.52 15.32 10.93
C LYS A 56 5.29 15.96 11.60
N GLU A 57 4.20 16.21 10.87
CA GLU A 57 3.01 16.93 11.41
C GLU A 57 1.95 16.00 12.07
N THR A 58 1.98 14.70 11.79
CA THR A 58 0.84 13.78 12.01
C THR A 58 0.82 13.05 13.37
N LYS A 59 1.92 13.04 14.13
CA LYS A 59 2.17 11.96 15.13
C LYS A 59 1.27 11.88 16.36
N ARG A 60 0.54 12.93 16.77
CA ARG A 60 -0.27 12.89 18.02
C ARG A 60 -1.77 12.73 17.79
N SER A 61 -2.36 13.44 16.84
CA SER A 61 -3.78 13.32 16.48
C SER A 61 -4.07 12.03 15.72
N ASP A 62 -3.17 11.59 14.82
CA ASP A 62 -3.39 10.36 14.04
C ASP A 62 -3.41 9.11 14.91
N ARG A 63 -2.64 9.07 16.01
CA ARG A 63 -2.64 7.91 16.92
C ARG A 63 -3.98 7.73 17.60
N LEU A 64 -4.65 8.83 17.96
CA LEU A 64 -5.98 8.77 18.57
C LEU A 64 -7.03 8.40 17.51
N ALA A 65 -6.93 8.98 16.31
CA ALA A 65 -7.82 8.68 15.20
C ALA A 65 -7.70 7.22 14.70
N ASP A 66 -6.49 6.66 14.67
CA ASP A 66 -6.26 5.25 14.32
C ASP A 66 -6.86 4.30 15.36
N HIS A 67 -6.74 4.62 16.66
CA HIS A 67 -7.39 3.84 17.71
C HIS A 67 -8.92 3.88 17.61
N ILE A 68 -9.50 5.06 17.36
CA ILE A 68 -10.95 5.22 17.21
C ILE A 68 -11.45 4.52 15.93
N ALA A 69 -10.72 4.62 14.83
CA ALA A 69 -11.07 3.94 13.57
C ALA A 69 -11.02 2.41 13.71
N HIS A 70 -9.97 1.88 14.36
CA HIS A 70 -9.87 0.43 14.62
C HIS A 70 -10.95 -0.06 15.59
N PHE A 71 -11.31 0.75 16.58
CA PHE A 71 -12.33 0.40 17.56
C PHE A 71 -13.74 0.44 16.97
N GLY A 72 -14.08 1.49 16.20
CA GLY A 72 -15.38 1.67 15.57
C GLY A 72 -15.67 0.68 14.44
N GLY A 73 -14.65 0.19 13.74
CA GLY A 73 -14.80 -0.81 12.66
C GLY A 73 -14.83 -2.28 13.13
N SER A 74 -14.68 -2.55 14.43
CA SER A 74 -14.60 -3.92 14.94
C SER A 74 -15.98 -4.52 15.20
N TRP A 75 -16.20 -5.76 14.71
CA TRP A 75 -17.40 -6.56 15.02
C TRP A 75 -17.65 -6.72 16.53
N ARG A 76 -16.60 -6.70 17.35
CA ARG A 76 -16.73 -6.80 18.82
C ARG A 76 -17.35 -5.55 19.44
N PHE A 77 -17.08 -4.37 18.91
CA PHE A 77 -17.65 -3.11 19.41
C PHE A 77 -19.16 -3.08 19.19
N ILE A 78 -19.60 -3.47 17.98
CA ILE A 78 -21.03 -3.55 17.62
C ILE A 78 -21.79 -4.48 18.56
N ILE A 79 -21.21 -5.64 18.90
CA ILE A 79 -21.82 -6.60 19.82
C ILE A 79 -21.93 -6.03 21.23
N ILE A 80 -20.86 -5.46 21.78
CA ILE A 80 -20.86 -4.87 23.14
C ILE A 80 -21.87 -3.71 23.23
N PHE A 81 -21.87 -2.83 22.23
CA PHE A 81 -22.80 -1.70 22.15
C PHE A 81 -24.26 -2.16 22.05
N SER A 82 -24.53 -3.21 21.26
CA SER A 82 -25.87 -3.79 21.14
C SER A 82 -26.34 -4.40 22.46
N VAL A 83 -25.47 -5.15 23.15
CA VAL A 83 -25.78 -5.71 24.48
C VAL A 83 -26.04 -4.61 25.50
N PHE A 84 -25.25 -3.53 25.48
CA PHE A 84 -25.46 -2.37 26.33
C PHE A 84 -26.82 -1.72 26.08
N LEU A 85 -27.20 -1.48 24.82
CA LEU A 85 -28.50 -0.93 24.47
C LEU A 85 -29.66 -1.83 24.93
N ILE A 86 -29.57 -3.14 24.70
CA ILE A 86 -30.60 -4.10 25.14
C ILE A 86 -30.69 -4.09 26.67
N THR A 87 -29.56 -4.11 27.38
CA THR A 87 -29.52 -4.06 28.84
C THR A 87 -30.15 -2.78 29.37
N TRP A 88 -29.89 -1.64 28.73
CA TRP A 88 -30.46 -0.35 29.10
C TRP A 88 -31.98 -0.32 28.89
N ILE A 89 -32.46 -0.84 27.76
CA ILE A 89 -33.91 -0.95 27.47
C ILE A 89 -34.59 -1.86 28.50
N VAL A 90 -33.98 -3.01 28.84
CA VAL A 90 -34.51 -3.95 29.83
C VAL A 90 -34.54 -3.31 31.23
N TRP A 91 -33.47 -2.63 31.63
CA TRP A 91 -33.40 -1.91 32.91
C TRP A 91 -34.49 -0.85 33.01
N ASN A 92 -34.68 -0.06 31.95
CA ASN A 92 -35.70 0.98 31.89
C ASN A 92 -37.13 0.39 31.92
N THR A 93 -37.36 -0.73 31.22
CA THR A 93 -38.65 -1.47 31.22
C THR A 93 -38.97 -2.08 32.59
N ILE A 94 -37.98 -2.61 33.32
CA ILE A 94 -38.17 -3.11 34.68
C ILE A 94 -38.47 -1.97 35.65
N SER A 95 -37.75 -0.84 35.52
CA SER A 95 -37.98 0.38 36.32
C SER A 95 -39.39 0.96 36.10
N LEU A 96 -39.94 0.86 34.88
CA LEU A 96 -41.33 1.23 34.57
C LEU A 96 -42.35 0.42 35.40
N THR A 97 -42.04 -0.84 35.70
CA THR A 97 -42.91 -1.76 36.44
C THR A 97 -42.87 -1.49 37.95
N HIS A 98 -41.77 -0.94 38.47
CA HIS A 98 -41.56 -0.60 39.89
C HIS A 98 -41.98 0.84 40.28
N GLY A 99 -42.61 1.60 39.38
CA GLY A 99 -43.21 2.90 39.68
C GLY A 99 -42.27 4.12 39.63
N VAL A 100 -40.96 3.92 39.40
CA VAL A 100 -39.98 5.00 39.22
C VAL A 100 -39.69 5.18 37.73
N GLN A 101 -40.28 6.23 37.14
CA GLN A 101 -40.21 6.52 35.71
C GLN A 101 -38.95 7.33 35.39
N PHE A 102 -37.82 6.65 35.17
CA PHE A 102 -36.55 7.30 34.84
C PHE A 102 -36.48 7.72 33.35
N ASP A 103 -37.26 7.09 32.45
CA ASP A 103 -37.49 7.53 31.07
C ASP A 103 -38.91 7.14 30.63
N ARG A 104 -39.71 8.11 30.15
CA ARG A 104 -41.14 7.90 29.80
C ARG A 104 -41.23 7.57 28.32
N PRO A 105 -42.00 6.54 27.89
CA PRO A 105 -42.14 6.22 26.47
C PRO A 105 -42.66 7.46 25.70
N PRO A 106 -42.04 7.84 24.56
CA PRO A 106 -40.95 7.17 23.84
C PRO A 106 -39.57 7.60 24.37
N TYR A 107 -38.70 6.65 24.71
CA TYR A 107 -37.39 6.84 25.36
C TYR A 107 -36.58 8.07 24.86
N ILE A 108 -36.79 9.24 25.47
CA ILE A 108 -36.34 10.53 24.92
C ILE A 108 -34.83 10.68 25.04
N LEU A 109 -34.28 10.17 26.15
CA LEU A 109 -32.84 10.21 26.44
C LEU A 109 -32.07 9.26 25.52
N LEU A 110 -32.62 8.07 25.29
CA LEU A 110 -31.99 7.10 24.38
C LEU A 110 -32.01 7.61 22.94
N ASN A 111 -33.12 8.20 22.51
CA ASN A 111 -33.24 8.77 21.17
C ASN A 111 -32.28 9.96 20.97
N LEU A 112 -32.11 10.81 22.00
CA LEU A 112 -31.14 11.91 21.99
C LEU A 112 -29.70 11.40 21.89
N CYS A 113 -29.32 10.41 22.69
CA CYS A 113 -28.00 9.79 22.64
C CYS A 113 -27.71 9.15 21.28
N LEU A 114 -28.64 8.37 20.72
CA LEU A 114 -28.48 7.76 19.40
C LEU A 114 -28.33 8.81 18.30
N SER A 115 -29.12 9.88 18.35
CA SER A 115 -29.06 10.97 17.38
C SER A 115 -27.70 11.67 17.42
N PHE A 116 -27.17 11.91 18.61
CA PHE A 116 -25.83 12.48 18.77
C PHE A 116 -24.75 11.54 18.23
N ILE A 117 -24.79 10.25 18.57
CA ILE A 117 -23.83 9.26 18.05
C ILE A 117 -23.85 9.21 16.52
N ALA A 118 -25.05 9.19 15.91
CA ALA A 118 -25.22 9.19 14.46
C ALA A 118 -24.65 10.47 13.81
N ALA A 119 -24.83 11.64 14.44
CA ALA A 119 -24.27 12.90 13.95
C ALA A 119 -22.74 12.89 13.90
N PHE A 120 -22.07 12.22 14.85
CA PHE A 120 -20.60 12.07 14.85
C PHE A 120 -20.08 10.97 13.92
N GLN A 121 -20.93 10.03 13.49
CA GLN A 121 -20.49 8.96 12.59
C GLN A 121 -20.06 9.49 11.22
N ALA A 122 -20.83 10.38 10.59
CA ALA A 122 -20.51 10.86 9.24
C ALA A 122 -19.15 11.60 9.16
N PRO A 123 -18.80 12.51 10.09
CA PRO A 123 -17.46 13.13 10.11
C PRO A 123 -16.33 12.14 10.39
N ILE A 124 -16.52 11.17 11.29
CA ILE A 124 -15.49 10.15 11.59
C ILE A 124 -15.25 9.28 10.36
N ILE A 125 -16.32 8.85 9.70
CA ILE A 125 -16.25 8.10 8.44
C ILE A 125 -15.54 8.96 7.39
N MET A 126 -15.93 10.22 7.21
CA MET A 126 -15.33 11.14 6.24
C MET A 126 -13.85 11.40 6.53
N MET A 127 -13.44 11.54 7.79
CA MET A 127 -12.03 11.70 8.18
C MET A 127 -11.23 10.41 7.91
N SER A 128 -11.81 9.24 8.17
CA SER A 128 -11.15 7.95 7.86
C SER A 128 -10.99 7.74 6.36
N GLN A 129 -11.99 8.11 5.57
CA GLN A 129 -11.97 8.06 4.11
C GLN A 129 -10.97 9.07 3.53
N ASN A 130 -10.93 10.30 4.06
CA ASN A 130 -9.96 11.31 3.65
C ASN A 130 -8.51 10.86 3.90
N ARG A 131 -8.26 10.16 5.01
CA ARG A 131 -6.93 9.58 5.32
C ARG A 131 -6.59 8.41 4.39
N ALA A 132 -7.56 7.57 4.03
CA ALA A 132 -7.36 6.51 3.04
C ALA A 132 -7.07 7.11 1.65
N ALA A 133 -7.89 8.04 1.18
CA ALA A 133 -7.71 8.70 -0.12
C ALA A 133 -6.36 9.45 -0.23
N ALA A 134 -5.88 10.06 0.85
CA ALA A 134 -4.57 10.69 0.88
C ALA A 134 -3.42 9.66 0.72
N ARG A 135 -3.56 8.48 1.33
CA ARG A 135 -2.59 7.38 1.17
C ARG A 135 -2.64 6.81 -0.25
N ASP A 136 -3.83 6.54 -0.77
CA ASP A 136 -4.03 6.01 -2.13
C ASP A 136 -3.46 6.96 -3.19
N LYS A 137 -3.67 8.28 -3.02
CA LYS A 137 -3.08 9.28 -3.91
C LYS A 137 -1.56 9.25 -3.86
N HIS A 138 -0.97 9.17 -2.66
CA HIS A 138 0.48 9.09 -2.52
C HIS A 138 1.04 7.84 -3.19
N GLU A 139 0.45 6.67 -2.94
CA GLU A 139 0.83 5.40 -3.58
C GLU A 139 0.73 5.49 -5.11
N SER A 140 -0.35 6.09 -5.65
CA SER A 140 -0.50 6.27 -7.10
C SER A 140 0.59 7.13 -7.75
N VAL A 141 1.11 8.13 -7.03
CA VAL A 141 2.21 8.98 -7.53
C VAL A 141 3.52 8.22 -7.57
N ILE A 142 3.77 7.37 -6.56
CA ILE A 142 4.96 6.52 -6.52
C ILE A 142 4.92 5.51 -7.66
N ASP A 143 3.79 4.81 -7.83
CA ASP A 143 3.60 3.85 -8.91
C ASP A 143 3.78 4.49 -10.29
N PHE A 144 3.27 5.71 -10.48
CA PHE A 144 3.49 6.45 -11.71
C PHE A 144 4.98 6.75 -11.95
N ALA A 145 5.71 7.19 -10.91
CA ALA A 145 7.13 7.51 -11.02
C ALA A 145 7.98 6.26 -11.32
N ILE A 146 7.68 5.11 -10.72
CA ILE A 146 8.35 3.83 -10.99
C ILE A 146 8.10 3.43 -12.45
N ASN A 147 6.83 3.36 -12.87
CA ASN A 147 6.50 2.98 -14.25
C ASN A 147 7.14 3.90 -15.30
N TYR A 148 7.18 5.21 -15.01
CA TYR A 148 7.84 6.17 -15.90
C TYR A 148 9.35 5.95 -15.97
N LYS A 149 9.98 5.60 -14.84
CA LYS A 149 11.42 5.30 -14.78
C LYS A 149 11.75 4.00 -15.50
N ASP A 150 10.95 2.95 -15.31
CA ASP A 150 11.09 1.66 -15.99
C ASP A 150 10.98 1.83 -17.51
N GLY A 151 10.02 2.66 -17.97
CA GLY A 151 9.90 3.00 -19.40
C GLY A 151 11.16 3.64 -19.96
N GLN A 152 11.75 4.60 -19.25
CA GLN A 152 13.03 5.21 -19.67
C GLN A 152 14.20 4.23 -19.68
N GLU A 153 14.26 3.30 -18.73
CA GLU A 153 15.31 2.29 -18.70
C GLU A 153 15.20 1.30 -19.86
N ILE A 154 13.98 0.93 -20.26
CA ILE A 154 13.74 0.13 -21.47
C ILE A 154 14.24 0.87 -22.72
N ASP A 155 13.95 2.16 -22.84
CA ASP A 155 14.41 2.98 -23.96
C ASP A 155 15.95 3.08 -24.01
N ASP A 156 16.61 3.26 -22.87
CA ASP A 156 18.09 3.28 -22.80
C ASP A 156 18.69 1.92 -23.18
N ILE A 157 18.11 0.82 -22.69
CA ILE A 157 18.53 -0.54 -23.06
C ILE A 157 18.40 -0.75 -24.56
N GLN A 158 17.28 -0.32 -25.16
CA GLN A 158 17.06 -0.44 -26.61
C GLN A 158 18.08 0.38 -27.41
N ALA A 159 18.39 1.61 -26.98
CA ALA A 159 19.42 2.43 -27.61
C ALA A 159 20.82 1.78 -27.54
N ARG A 160 21.15 1.14 -26.41
CA ARG A 160 22.42 0.39 -26.26
C ARG A 160 22.47 -0.83 -27.17
N LEU A 161 21.37 -1.57 -27.30
CA LEU A 161 21.28 -2.73 -28.19
C LEU A 161 21.48 -2.31 -29.66
N GLN A 162 20.84 -1.24 -30.11
CA GLN A 162 21.03 -0.71 -31.47
C GLN A 162 22.48 -0.26 -31.74
N ASN A 163 23.14 0.32 -30.73
CA ASN A 163 24.56 0.68 -30.84
C ASN A 163 25.46 -0.57 -30.95
N LEU A 164 25.15 -1.64 -30.21
CA LEU A 164 25.86 -2.91 -30.34
C LEU A 164 25.65 -3.54 -31.72
N GLU A 165 24.42 -3.56 -32.25
CA GLU A 165 24.13 -4.03 -33.61
C GLU A 165 24.92 -3.26 -34.68
N THR A 166 25.00 -1.94 -34.53
CA THR A 166 25.77 -1.07 -35.43
C THR A 166 27.26 -1.40 -35.36
N LYS A 167 27.81 -1.60 -34.16
CA LYS A 167 29.22 -1.98 -33.98
C LYS A 167 29.54 -3.36 -34.57
N ILE A 168 28.65 -4.35 -34.37
CA ILE A 168 28.80 -5.69 -34.94
C ILE A 168 28.81 -5.62 -36.47
N THR A 169 27.85 -4.90 -37.07
CA THR A 169 27.77 -4.69 -38.52
C THR A 169 29.07 -4.08 -39.07
N LYS A 170 29.63 -3.09 -38.36
CA LYS A 170 30.88 -2.44 -38.78
C LYS A 170 32.09 -3.38 -38.69
N ILE A 171 32.17 -4.22 -37.67
CA ILE A 171 33.22 -5.25 -37.57
C ILE A 171 33.11 -6.26 -38.72
N MET A 172 31.89 -6.72 -39.04
CA MET A 172 31.69 -7.64 -40.17
C MET A 172 32.17 -7.02 -41.50
N GLN A 173 31.85 -5.75 -41.77
CA GLN A 173 32.35 -5.05 -42.97
C GLN A 173 33.87 -4.97 -43.02
N LEU A 174 34.53 -4.64 -41.89
CA LEU A 174 36.00 -4.56 -41.84
C LEU A 174 36.67 -5.93 -42.04
N LEU A 175 36.04 -7.01 -41.59
CA LEU A 175 36.53 -8.37 -41.82
C LEU A 175 36.37 -8.78 -43.29
N GLU A 176 35.22 -8.47 -43.91
CA GLU A 176 34.95 -8.74 -45.32
C GLU A 176 35.91 -7.96 -46.24
N GLU A 177 36.16 -6.69 -45.94
CA GLU A 177 37.15 -5.85 -46.63
C GLU A 177 38.57 -6.44 -46.53
N LYS A 178 38.95 -6.98 -45.36
CA LYS A 178 40.25 -7.63 -45.18
C LYS A 178 40.38 -8.96 -45.92
N GLN A 179 39.31 -9.73 -46.05
CA GLN A 179 39.34 -11.01 -46.78
C GLN A 179 39.32 -10.83 -48.30
N GLY A 180 38.85 -9.70 -48.83
CA GLY A 180 38.91 -9.38 -50.26
C GLY A 180 40.23 -8.78 -50.76
N MET A 181 41.25 -8.68 -49.90
CA MET A 181 42.54 -8.04 -50.19
C MET A 181 43.72 -9.03 -50.31
N ASP A 182 43.50 -10.32 -50.12
CA ASP A 182 44.42 -11.44 -50.41
C ASP A 182 44.03 -12.15 -51.72
#